data_AF-A0A560D6G6-F1
#
_entry.id   AF-A0A560D6G6-F1
#
_cell.length_a   1.000
_cell.length_b   1.000
_cell.length_c   1.000
_cell.angle_alpha   90.00
_cell.angle_beta   90.00
_cell.angle_gamma   90.00
#
_symmetry.space_group_name_H-M   'P 1'
#
loop_
_entity.id
_entity.type
_entity.pdbx_description
1 polymer ?
#
loop_
_entity_poly.entity_id
_entity_poly.type
_entity_poly.pdbx_seq_one_letter_code
_entity_poly.pdbx_strand_id
1 'polypeptide(L)'
;MSSRHAIVPRGLNATRSPLSQGRFGRMFRKLSPATFGANDAANVANLSALADKMVGKFDAPKDGPDAEESGIPSLYTYFGQFIDHDITFDPVSSLTRQQDPDGLVDFRTPSFDMDNVYGRGPNDQPYMYDGNKFRLGEKVSGTGVADTSDLPRFKGRALIGDPRNDENSIVSQFQALMLRFHNRMVDDNDSLSFEDVQQRVRFHYQYVVLNDFLPRIVHASVLDELKTAGRYDRSKLAHYHWKTYPFMPVEFSVAAYRLGHSMIRPGYRLNDADNMLLQIFPDPNNPDKNALTGFRAMGPGRAIDWGRFIDLDTRAYGVEDDDTNPDNKRRLQFAYRIDTSLVDPLRKLPPEVASNPASLALRNLERGWRLGLPSGQAVARAMNLTPLTDDQIIIGKAVDEPGPDDPQAPIASIANGVFAGNCPLWAYILAEARQFQTAVAIPATGAPAGGINTPQLGPVGGRIVAEVFLGMLFGDNSSVLSQDPQWTPVTGPGFALKDLVAYALGQGDPLH
;
A
#
# COMPACT_ATOMS: atom_id res chain seq x y z
N MET A 1 13.54 -2.89 -13.79
CA MET A 1 13.35 -1.44 -13.70
C MET A 1 12.26 -1.11 -12.67
N SER A 2 12.28 -1.70 -11.46
CA SER A 2 11.41 -1.27 -10.33
C SER A 2 12.21 -0.59 -9.21
N SER A 3 13.37 -0.03 -9.57
CA SER A 3 14.27 0.67 -8.64
C SER A 3 13.74 1.98 -8.09
N ARG A 4 12.53 2.42 -8.46
CA ARG A 4 11.98 3.72 -8.05
C ARG A 4 11.29 3.70 -6.69
N HIS A 5 10.65 2.60 -6.30
CA HIS A 5 10.31 2.35 -4.88
C HIS A 5 11.52 2.33 -3.94
N ALA A 6 12.71 2.10 -4.50
CA ALA A 6 13.97 2.14 -3.78
C ALA A 6 14.66 3.52 -3.76
N ILE A 7 14.24 4.49 -4.60
CA ILE A 7 14.83 5.83 -4.58
C ILE A 7 14.39 6.52 -3.29
N VAL A 8 15.37 6.94 -2.49
CA VAL A 8 15.14 7.72 -1.28
C VAL A 8 14.45 9.04 -1.70
N PRO A 9 13.22 9.33 -1.22
CA PRO A 9 12.62 10.63 -1.43
C PRO A 9 13.53 11.74 -0.91
N ARG A 10 13.58 12.86 -1.64
CA ARG A 10 14.36 14.04 -1.24
C ARG A 10 13.93 14.53 0.14
N GLY A 11 14.89 14.94 0.95
CA GLY A 11 14.66 15.41 2.32
C GLY A 11 14.39 14.34 3.37
N LEU A 12 14.26 13.05 3.01
CA LEU A 12 14.14 11.98 4.01
C LEU A 12 15.36 11.95 4.97
N ASN A 13 16.56 12.23 4.45
CA ASN A 13 17.80 12.28 5.24
C ASN A 13 17.92 13.55 6.10
N ALA A 14 17.16 14.61 5.78
CA ALA A 14 17.18 15.89 6.50
C ALA A 14 16.42 15.85 7.83
N THR A 15 15.79 14.72 8.16
CA THR A 15 14.99 14.48 9.38
C THR A 15 15.78 14.49 10.69
N ARG A 16 17.11 14.69 10.62
CA ARG A 16 18.02 14.94 11.75
C ARG A 16 18.33 16.44 11.96
N SER A 17 17.83 17.31 11.08
CA SER A 17 17.99 18.77 11.16
C SER A 17 17.17 19.36 12.31
N PRO A 18 17.65 20.41 12.99
CA PRO A 18 16.89 21.14 14.02
C PRO A 18 15.73 21.97 13.44
N LEU A 19 15.61 22.08 12.11
CA LEU A 19 14.53 22.82 11.47
C LEU A 19 13.17 22.13 11.69
N SER A 20 12.19 22.89 12.17
CA SER A 20 10.80 22.43 12.32
C SER A 20 10.03 22.29 11.01
N GLN A 21 10.69 22.58 9.87
CA GLN A 21 10.11 22.69 8.54
C GLN A 21 10.94 21.87 7.54
N GLY A 22 10.25 21.06 6.74
CA GLY A 22 10.79 20.16 5.74
C GLY A 22 9.73 19.13 5.33
N ARG A 23 9.91 18.50 4.17
CA ARG A 23 8.96 17.51 3.64
C ARG A 23 8.80 16.28 4.54
N PHE A 24 9.90 15.87 5.16
CA PHE A 24 9.93 14.77 6.11
C PHE A 24 10.17 15.26 7.53
N GLY A 25 9.64 14.51 8.49
CA GLY A 25 9.81 14.80 9.91
C GLY A 25 9.73 13.54 10.77
N ARG A 26 9.52 13.74 12.07
CA ARG A 26 9.40 12.67 13.06
C ARG A 26 8.21 12.92 13.96
N MET A 27 7.46 11.87 14.26
CA MET A 27 6.43 11.88 15.30
C MET A 27 7.06 11.79 16.71
N PHE A 28 8.12 10.99 16.87
CA PHE A 28 8.71 10.70 18.18
C PHE A 28 10.12 11.27 18.33
N ARG A 29 10.27 12.60 18.11
CA ARG A 29 11.56 13.31 18.09
C ARG A 29 12.43 13.14 19.35
N LYS A 30 11.82 12.88 20.50
CA LYS A 30 12.52 12.75 21.79
C LYS A 30 13.06 11.33 22.04
N LEU A 31 12.68 10.35 21.23
CA LEU A 31 13.15 8.98 21.40
C LEU A 31 14.54 8.80 20.81
N SER A 32 15.38 8.09 21.56
CA SER A 32 16.68 7.65 21.06
C SER A 32 16.52 6.64 19.92
N PRO A 33 17.34 6.75 18.86
CA PRO A 33 17.43 5.71 17.85
C PRO A 33 17.76 4.35 18.46
N ALA A 34 17.15 3.28 17.92
CA ALA A 34 17.54 1.93 18.28
C ALA A 34 18.90 1.58 17.65
N THR A 35 19.72 0.84 18.40
CA THR A 35 20.95 0.21 17.90
C THR A 35 20.86 -1.28 18.14
N PHE A 36 21.42 -2.05 17.21
CA PHE A 36 21.33 -3.51 17.17
C PHE A 36 22.71 -4.16 17.15
N GLY A 37 23.76 -3.42 17.53
CA GLY A 37 25.14 -3.91 17.54
C GLY A 37 26.13 -2.84 17.99
N ALA A 38 27.35 -3.25 18.33
CA ALA A 38 28.40 -2.36 18.85
C ALA A 38 28.99 -1.40 17.80
N ASN A 39 28.82 -1.70 16.51
CA ASN A 39 29.29 -0.89 15.38
C ASN A 39 28.40 -1.13 14.15
N ASP A 40 28.60 -0.37 13.07
CA ASP A 40 27.80 -0.45 11.85
C ASP A 40 27.76 -1.85 11.23
N ALA A 41 28.90 -2.56 11.20
CA ALA A 41 28.98 -3.91 10.65
C ALA A 41 28.14 -4.90 11.46
N ALA A 42 28.18 -4.79 12.80
CA ALA A 42 27.37 -5.61 13.70
C ALA A 42 25.87 -5.31 13.55
N ASN A 43 25.49 -4.03 13.37
CA ASN A 43 24.10 -3.66 13.11
C ASN A 43 23.59 -4.30 11.81
N VAL A 44 24.33 -4.17 10.72
CA VAL A 44 23.96 -4.76 9.42
C VAL A 44 23.87 -6.29 9.51
N ALA A 45 24.84 -6.95 10.14
CA ALA A 45 24.82 -8.41 10.30
C ALA A 45 23.60 -8.90 11.09
N ASN A 46 23.26 -8.23 12.20
CA ASN A 46 22.13 -8.61 13.03
C ASN A 46 20.78 -8.33 12.33
N LEU A 47 20.66 -7.19 11.62
CA LEU A 47 19.49 -6.89 10.80
C LEU A 47 19.34 -7.86 9.63
N SER A 48 20.44 -8.35 9.05
CA SER A 48 20.41 -9.40 8.03
C SER A 48 19.86 -10.71 8.59
N ALA A 49 20.29 -11.12 9.79
CA ALA A 49 19.77 -12.32 10.43
C ALA A 49 18.26 -12.23 10.73
N LEU A 50 17.75 -11.04 11.09
CA LEU A 50 16.31 -10.80 11.20
C LEU A 50 15.62 -10.83 9.83
N ALA A 51 16.17 -10.16 8.83
CA ALA A 51 15.63 -10.13 7.47
C ALA A 51 15.48 -11.54 6.89
N ASP A 52 16.47 -12.42 7.12
CA ASP A 52 16.43 -13.82 6.67
C ASP A 52 15.32 -14.63 7.34
N LYS A 53 14.90 -14.27 8.56
CA LYS A 53 13.77 -14.89 9.27
C LYS A 53 12.42 -14.33 8.85
N MET A 54 12.38 -13.11 8.34
CA MET A 54 11.16 -12.46 7.85
C MET A 54 10.74 -12.91 6.44
N VAL A 55 11.50 -13.77 5.77
CA VAL A 55 11.18 -14.23 4.41
C VAL A 55 10.80 -15.71 4.45
N GLY A 56 9.62 -16.02 3.91
CA GLY A 56 9.13 -17.40 3.79
C GLY A 56 9.96 -18.24 2.82
N LYS A 57 9.68 -19.55 2.77
CA LYS A 57 10.19 -20.39 1.68
C LYS A 57 9.62 -19.93 0.33
N PHE A 58 10.28 -20.30 -0.77
CA PHE A 58 9.75 -20.05 -2.09
C PHE A 58 8.37 -20.71 -2.25
N ASP A 59 7.40 -19.89 -2.65
CA ASP A 59 6.03 -20.28 -2.95
C ASP A 59 5.70 -19.82 -4.37
N ALA A 60 5.28 -20.75 -5.22
CA ALA A 60 4.96 -20.46 -6.61
C ALA A 60 3.57 -19.81 -6.71
N PRO A 61 3.28 -18.99 -7.75
CA PRO A 61 1.91 -18.57 -8.00
C PRO A 61 0.99 -19.79 -8.12
N LYS A 62 -0.11 -19.76 -7.36
CA LYS A 62 -1.17 -20.76 -7.40
C LYS A 62 -2.54 -20.09 -7.45
N ASP A 63 -3.50 -20.83 -7.98
CA ASP A 63 -4.88 -20.36 -8.17
C ASP A 63 -5.74 -20.58 -6.91
N GLY A 64 -5.50 -21.69 -6.19
CA GLY A 64 -6.26 -22.03 -4.99
C GLY A 64 -6.07 -21.07 -3.81
N PRO A 65 -6.93 -21.15 -2.78
CA PRO A 65 -6.71 -20.51 -1.49
C PRO A 65 -5.36 -20.88 -0.88
N ASP A 66 -4.86 -20.01 0.01
CA ASP A 66 -3.65 -20.23 0.80
C ASP A 66 -3.95 -19.82 2.25
N ALA A 67 -3.47 -20.58 3.23
CA ALA A 67 -3.60 -20.25 4.66
C ALA A 67 -3.10 -18.84 5.04
N GLU A 68 -2.14 -18.29 4.28
CA GLU A 68 -1.59 -16.93 4.44
C GLU A 68 -2.51 -15.85 3.86
N GLU A 69 -3.58 -16.20 3.14
CA GLU A 69 -4.60 -15.24 2.73
C GLU A 69 -5.36 -14.67 3.94
N SER A 70 -5.69 -13.39 3.80
CA SER A 70 -6.54 -12.64 4.72
C SER A 70 -7.98 -12.57 4.19
N GLY A 71 -8.88 -11.91 4.93
CA GLY A 71 -10.21 -11.55 4.43
C GLY A 71 -10.24 -10.26 3.59
N ILE A 72 -9.08 -9.71 3.22
CA ILE A 72 -8.99 -8.46 2.45
C ILE A 72 -8.84 -8.78 0.96
N PRO A 73 -9.71 -8.31 0.06
CA PRO A 73 -9.52 -8.48 -1.38
C PRO A 73 -8.16 -7.93 -1.85
N SER A 74 -7.50 -8.64 -2.78
CA SER A 74 -6.14 -8.31 -3.20
C SER A 74 -5.97 -6.92 -3.82
N LEU A 75 -7.04 -6.30 -4.32
CA LEU A 75 -6.98 -4.92 -4.82
C LEU A 75 -6.52 -3.93 -3.75
N TYR A 76 -6.85 -4.14 -2.48
CA TYR A 76 -6.47 -3.21 -1.41
C TYR A 76 -4.96 -3.14 -1.20
N THR A 77 -4.20 -4.19 -1.53
CA THR A 77 -2.73 -4.15 -1.54
C THR A 77 -2.23 -3.07 -2.51
N TYR A 78 -2.80 -3.06 -3.72
CA TYR A 78 -2.41 -2.14 -4.78
C TYR A 78 -3.03 -0.75 -4.64
N PHE A 79 -4.21 -0.65 -4.01
CA PHE A 79 -4.77 0.63 -3.60
C PHE A 79 -3.91 1.29 -2.52
N GLY A 80 -3.40 0.52 -1.55
CA GLY A 80 -2.43 1.01 -0.57
C GLY A 80 -1.14 1.55 -1.23
N GLN A 81 -0.64 0.86 -2.26
CA GLN A 81 0.48 1.34 -3.08
C GLN A 81 0.13 2.62 -3.86
N PHE A 82 -1.06 2.69 -4.44
CA PHE A 82 -1.52 3.87 -5.15
C PHE A 82 -1.61 5.10 -4.24
N ILE A 83 -2.13 4.91 -3.01
CA ILE A 83 -2.13 5.93 -1.95
C ILE A 83 -0.70 6.34 -1.57
N ASP A 84 0.24 5.39 -1.42
CA ASP A 84 1.64 5.72 -1.15
C ASP A 84 2.20 6.65 -2.24
N HIS A 85 1.88 6.38 -3.50
CA HIS A 85 2.33 7.22 -4.61
C HIS A 85 1.75 8.64 -4.54
N ASP A 86 0.46 8.77 -4.23
CA ASP A 86 -0.21 10.07 -4.03
C ASP A 86 0.45 10.90 -2.92
N ILE A 87 0.62 10.33 -1.73
CA ILE A 87 1.10 11.11 -0.57
C ILE A 87 2.63 11.29 -0.54
N THR A 88 3.40 10.55 -1.34
CA THR A 88 4.89 10.58 -1.31
C THR A 88 5.54 11.07 -2.60
N PHE A 89 4.80 11.59 -3.59
CA PHE A 89 5.41 12.00 -4.87
C PHE A 89 6.25 13.29 -4.77
N ASP A 90 7.42 13.27 -5.43
CA ASP A 90 8.31 14.44 -5.58
C ASP A 90 8.53 14.75 -7.07
N PRO A 91 7.75 15.68 -7.66
CA PRO A 91 7.90 16.04 -9.07
C PRO A 91 9.11 16.95 -9.35
N VAL A 92 9.95 17.26 -8.34
CA VAL A 92 11.03 18.25 -8.48
C VAL A 92 12.15 17.77 -9.43
N SER A 93 12.58 18.68 -10.31
CA SER A 93 13.59 18.42 -11.34
C SER A 93 14.94 18.03 -10.73
N SER A 94 15.74 17.20 -11.41
CA SER A 94 17.05 16.76 -10.90
C SER A 94 18.01 17.93 -10.59
N LEU A 95 17.94 19.03 -11.34
CA LEU A 95 18.72 20.24 -11.11
C LEU A 95 18.35 20.92 -9.80
N THR A 96 17.05 21.08 -9.54
CA THR A 96 16.54 21.61 -8.27
C THR A 96 16.88 20.67 -7.10
N ARG A 97 16.88 19.34 -7.32
CA ARG A 97 17.32 18.38 -6.29
C ARG A 97 18.80 18.47 -5.95
N GLN A 98 19.65 18.90 -6.88
CA GLN A 98 21.06 19.15 -6.59
C GLN A 98 21.26 20.45 -5.80
N GLN A 99 20.41 21.45 -6.03
CA GLN A 99 20.46 22.75 -5.36
C GLN A 99 19.85 22.72 -3.95
N ASP A 100 18.80 21.92 -3.74
CA ASP A 100 18.17 21.67 -2.44
C ASP A 100 18.05 20.15 -2.18
N PRO A 101 19.16 19.47 -1.83
CA PRO A 101 19.18 18.01 -1.62
C PRO A 101 18.36 17.58 -0.40
N ASP A 102 18.18 18.49 0.55
CA ASP A 102 17.49 18.24 1.81
C ASP A 102 15.98 18.54 1.74
N GLY A 103 15.47 19.02 0.60
CA GLY A 103 14.04 19.26 0.43
C GLY A 103 13.50 20.31 1.40
N LEU A 104 14.32 21.31 1.72
CA LEU A 104 14.01 22.35 2.69
C LEU A 104 13.23 23.52 2.08
N VAL A 105 13.22 23.64 0.75
CA VAL A 105 12.59 24.74 0.01
C VAL A 105 11.79 24.18 -1.19
N ASP A 106 10.62 24.77 -1.47
CA ASP A 106 9.82 24.49 -2.67
C ASP A 106 9.50 22.99 -2.87
N PHE A 107 8.91 22.37 -1.84
CA PHE A 107 8.43 20.99 -1.88
C PHE A 107 6.91 20.93 -1.83
N ARG A 108 6.32 19.96 -2.54
CA ARG A 108 4.88 19.67 -2.43
C ARG A 108 4.59 19.12 -1.03
N THR A 109 3.57 19.67 -0.38
CA THR A 109 3.04 19.13 0.89
C THR A 109 2.47 17.74 0.62
N PRO A 110 2.73 16.73 1.46
CA PRO A 110 2.06 15.44 1.32
C PRO A 110 0.55 15.60 1.60
N SER A 111 -0.28 15.27 0.61
CA SER A 111 -1.73 15.44 0.62
C SER A 111 -2.41 14.35 -0.21
N PHE A 112 -3.70 14.12 0.04
CA PHE A 112 -4.55 13.21 -0.75
C PHE A 112 -5.19 13.96 -1.92
N ASP A 113 -4.37 14.64 -2.74
CA ASP A 113 -4.85 15.54 -3.80
C ASP A 113 -4.89 14.89 -5.19
N MET A 114 -4.51 13.61 -5.29
CA MET A 114 -4.52 12.79 -6.49
C MET A 114 -3.60 13.32 -7.59
N ASP A 115 -2.46 13.89 -7.20
CA ASP A 115 -1.48 14.38 -8.17
C ASP A 115 -0.85 13.28 -9.03
N ASN A 116 -0.84 12.06 -8.50
CA ASN A 116 -0.46 10.86 -9.20
C ASN A 116 -1.39 10.57 -10.41
N VAL A 117 -2.63 11.08 -10.38
CA VAL A 117 -3.59 11.07 -11.49
C VAL A 117 -3.50 12.33 -12.32
N TYR A 118 -3.69 13.48 -11.68
CA TYR A 118 -3.91 14.76 -12.38
C TYR A 118 -2.61 15.47 -12.80
N GLY A 119 -1.46 15.08 -12.26
CA GLY A 119 -0.20 15.75 -12.49
C GLY A 119 -0.29 17.24 -12.17
N ARG A 120 0.00 18.10 -13.15
CA ARG A 120 -0.12 19.56 -13.08
C ARG A 120 -1.37 20.10 -13.79
N GLY A 121 -2.28 19.22 -14.18
CA GLY A 121 -3.53 19.58 -14.87
C GLY A 121 -3.40 19.81 -16.37
N PRO A 122 -4.53 20.06 -17.07
CA PRO A 122 -4.61 20.09 -18.53
C PRO A 122 -3.86 21.26 -19.18
N ASN A 123 -3.68 22.38 -18.48
CA ASN A 123 -2.95 23.53 -19.02
C ASN A 123 -1.43 23.30 -19.10
N ASP A 124 -0.85 22.64 -18.08
CA ASP A 124 0.59 22.36 -18.02
C ASP A 124 0.96 21.06 -18.74
N GLN A 125 0.04 20.09 -18.76
CA GLN A 125 0.28 18.75 -19.33
C GLN A 125 -0.82 18.35 -20.32
N PRO A 126 -1.09 19.15 -21.38
CA PRO A 126 -2.21 18.91 -22.31
C PRO A 126 -2.13 17.56 -23.04
N TYR A 127 -0.93 16.96 -23.12
CA TYR A 127 -0.73 15.63 -23.71
C TYR A 127 -1.38 14.49 -22.91
N MET A 128 -1.80 14.71 -21.66
CA MET A 128 -2.56 13.74 -20.85
C MET A 128 -4.08 13.84 -21.07
N TYR A 129 -4.56 14.93 -21.68
CA TYR A 129 -5.97 15.31 -21.66
C TYR A 129 -6.56 15.52 -23.06
N ASP A 130 -7.88 15.37 -23.14
CA ASP A 130 -8.72 15.67 -24.30
C ASP A 130 -9.96 16.45 -23.81
N GLY A 131 -9.88 17.78 -23.86
CA GLY A 131 -10.83 18.65 -23.16
C GLY A 131 -10.78 18.41 -21.65
N ASN A 132 -11.94 18.19 -21.04
CA ASN A 132 -12.06 17.87 -19.61
C ASN A 132 -11.77 16.40 -19.29
N LYS A 133 -11.52 15.54 -20.29
CA LYS A 133 -11.25 14.10 -20.08
C LYS A 133 -9.77 13.79 -20.15
N PHE A 134 -9.39 12.65 -19.59
CA PHE A 134 -8.10 12.02 -19.83
C PHE A 134 -8.08 11.25 -21.15
N ARG A 135 -6.92 11.26 -21.81
CA ARG A 135 -6.64 10.35 -22.92
C ARG A 135 -6.46 8.93 -22.40
N LEU A 136 -7.09 7.97 -23.08
CA LEU A 136 -6.88 6.55 -22.86
C LEU A 136 -5.93 5.99 -23.93
N GLY A 137 -5.23 4.91 -23.60
CA GLY A 137 -4.31 4.24 -24.51
C GLY A 137 -4.97 3.19 -25.39
N GLU A 138 -4.10 2.35 -25.97
CA GLU A 138 -4.48 1.25 -26.85
C GLU A 138 -5.44 0.26 -26.18
N LYS A 139 -6.24 -0.43 -27.00
CA LYS A 139 -7.14 -1.47 -26.50
C LYS A 139 -6.37 -2.67 -25.95
N VAL A 140 -6.87 -3.21 -24.85
CA VAL A 140 -6.36 -4.43 -24.21
C VAL A 140 -7.51 -5.42 -24.12
N SER A 141 -7.29 -6.60 -24.68
CA SER A 141 -8.21 -7.74 -24.60
C SER A 141 -7.75 -8.75 -23.55
N GLY A 142 -8.66 -9.61 -23.11
CA GLY A 142 -8.39 -10.72 -22.20
C GLY A 142 -9.52 -11.73 -22.26
N THR A 143 -9.22 -13.01 -22.04
CA THR A 143 -10.23 -14.07 -22.12
C THR A 143 -11.26 -13.91 -21.01
N GLY A 144 -12.54 -13.88 -21.35
CA GLY A 144 -13.63 -13.68 -20.38
C GLY A 144 -13.75 -12.23 -19.87
N VAL A 145 -13.05 -11.27 -20.48
CA VAL A 145 -13.06 -9.86 -20.08
C VAL A 145 -13.45 -9.00 -21.28
N ALA A 146 -14.34 -8.02 -21.07
CA ALA A 146 -14.66 -7.05 -22.10
C ALA A 146 -13.44 -6.19 -22.43
N ASP A 147 -13.28 -5.83 -23.72
CA ASP A 147 -12.15 -5.00 -24.16
C ASP A 147 -12.09 -3.68 -23.37
N THR A 148 -10.91 -3.40 -22.82
CA THR A 148 -10.61 -2.18 -22.06
C THR A 148 -9.53 -1.37 -22.78
N SER A 149 -9.07 -0.28 -22.18
CA SER A 149 -7.95 0.53 -22.64
C SER A 149 -6.80 0.50 -21.63
N ASP A 150 -5.57 0.43 -22.12
CA ASP A 150 -4.35 0.67 -21.35
C ASP A 150 -4.20 2.17 -21.06
N LEU A 151 -3.15 2.52 -20.32
CA LEU A 151 -2.65 3.89 -20.22
C LEU A 151 -2.14 4.40 -21.57
N PRO A 152 -2.23 5.71 -21.86
CA PRO A 152 -1.54 6.30 -23.00
C PRO A 152 -0.02 6.12 -22.83
N ARG A 153 0.66 5.62 -23.87
CA ARG A 153 2.09 5.29 -23.79
C ARG A 153 2.89 5.90 -24.93
N PHE A 154 4.13 6.31 -24.63
CA PHE A 154 5.14 6.63 -25.63
C PHE A 154 6.36 5.72 -25.43
N LYS A 155 6.72 4.95 -26.47
CA LYS A 155 7.81 3.96 -26.42
C LYS A 155 7.73 3.03 -25.20
N GLY A 156 6.52 2.56 -24.90
CA GLY A 156 6.22 1.64 -23.80
C GLY A 156 6.09 2.29 -22.41
N ARG A 157 6.38 3.58 -22.25
CA ARG A 157 6.25 4.30 -20.98
C ARG A 157 4.90 5.00 -20.87
N ALA A 158 4.21 4.82 -19.75
CA ALA A 158 2.96 5.52 -19.48
C ALA A 158 3.16 7.05 -19.40
N LEU A 159 2.22 7.78 -19.99
CA LEU A 159 2.12 9.24 -19.95
C LEU A 159 1.07 9.62 -18.89
N ILE A 160 1.49 9.63 -17.62
CA ILE A 160 0.62 9.80 -16.44
C ILE A 160 1.24 10.78 -15.43
N GLY A 161 0.45 11.21 -14.45
CA GLY A 161 0.85 12.20 -13.44
C GLY A 161 2.08 11.77 -12.63
N ASP A 162 2.01 10.60 -11.97
CA ASP A 162 3.17 9.96 -11.35
C ASP A 162 3.57 8.70 -12.13
N PRO A 163 4.78 8.63 -12.73
CA PRO A 163 5.23 7.46 -13.45
C PRO A 163 5.34 6.19 -12.57
N ARG A 164 5.42 6.29 -11.24
CA ARG A 164 5.45 5.12 -10.35
C ARG A 164 4.16 4.30 -10.41
N ASN A 165 3.03 4.90 -10.80
CA ASN A 165 1.81 4.15 -11.05
C ASN A 165 1.91 3.19 -12.26
N ASP A 166 3.03 3.13 -12.99
CA ASP A 166 3.31 2.14 -14.04
C ASP A 166 4.31 1.05 -13.58
N GLU A 167 4.58 0.88 -12.28
CA GLU A 167 5.60 -0.06 -11.76
C GLU A 167 5.25 -1.54 -11.94
N ASN A 168 3.97 -1.88 -11.87
CA ASN A 168 3.44 -3.22 -12.13
C ASN A 168 2.10 -3.12 -12.87
N SER A 169 1.71 -4.20 -13.57
CA SER A 169 0.50 -4.22 -14.38
C SER A 169 -0.77 -3.90 -13.59
N ILE A 170 -0.87 -4.29 -12.31
CA ILE A 170 -2.08 -4.10 -11.52
C ILE A 170 -2.26 -2.61 -11.15
N VAL A 171 -1.22 -1.95 -10.63
CA VAL A 171 -1.27 -0.49 -10.35
C VAL A 171 -1.42 0.32 -11.64
N SER A 172 -0.77 -0.11 -12.72
CA SER A 172 -0.88 0.52 -14.04
C SER A 172 -2.31 0.50 -14.56
N GLN A 173 -3.02 -0.62 -14.43
CA GLN A 173 -4.42 -0.70 -14.82
C GLN A 173 -5.36 -0.07 -13.79
N PHE A 174 -4.98 0.00 -12.50
CA PHE A 174 -5.75 0.76 -11.52
C PHE A 174 -5.67 2.27 -11.80
N GLN A 175 -4.51 2.80 -12.21
CA GLN A 175 -4.40 4.15 -12.76
C GLN A 175 -5.36 4.34 -13.95
N ALA A 176 -5.42 3.38 -14.87
CA ALA A 176 -6.34 3.44 -16.00
C ALA A 176 -7.82 3.44 -15.56
N LEU A 177 -8.18 2.69 -14.51
CA LEU A 177 -9.50 2.79 -13.88
C LEU A 177 -9.77 4.20 -13.33
N MET A 178 -8.81 4.83 -12.67
CA MET A 178 -8.99 6.21 -12.17
C MET A 178 -9.18 7.22 -13.30
N LEU A 179 -8.48 7.06 -14.44
CA LEU A 179 -8.73 7.89 -15.63
C LEU A 179 -10.15 7.70 -16.16
N ARG A 180 -10.62 6.44 -16.22
CA ARG A 180 -11.98 6.10 -16.65
C ARG A 180 -13.05 6.59 -15.67
N PHE A 181 -12.77 6.51 -14.36
CA PHE A 181 -13.64 7.06 -13.32
C PHE A 181 -13.85 8.55 -13.54
N HIS A 182 -12.77 9.31 -13.72
CA HIS A 182 -12.87 10.74 -14.03
C HIS A 182 -13.61 11.00 -15.35
N ASN A 183 -13.28 10.26 -16.43
CA ASN A 183 -13.95 10.44 -17.72
C ASN A 183 -15.45 10.19 -17.64
N ARG A 184 -15.88 9.16 -16.89
CA ARG A 184 -17.30 8.88 -16.66
C ARG A 184 -17.95 9.99 -15.82
N MET A 185 -17.27 10.52 -14.81
CA MET A 185 -17.79 11.68 -14.06
C MET A 185 -17.99 12.90 -14.96
N VAL A 186 -17.11 13.14 -15.93
CA VAL A 186 -17.31 14.19 -16.95
C VAL A 186 -18.53 13.88 -17.82
N ASP A 187 -18.69 12.64 -18.27
CA ASP A 187 -19.83 12.22 -19.11
C ASP A 187 -21.17 12.37 -18.38
N ASP A 188 -21.23 11.97 -17.12
CA ASP A 188 -22.45 12.07 -16.30
C ASP A 188 -22.72 13.53 -15.85
N ASN A 189 -21.76 14.45 -16.00
CA ASN A 189 -21.84 15.83 -15.52
C ASN A 189 -21.22 16.84 -16.50
N ASP A 190 -21.68 16.85 -17.76
CA ASP A 190 -21.11 17.63 -18.86
C ASP A 190 -21.05 19.16 -18.63
N SER A 191 -21.91 19.69 -17.75
CA SER A 191 -21.94 21.11 -17.39
C SER A 191 -20.86 21.54 -16.39
N LEU A 192 -20.17 20.60 -15.74
CA LEU A 192 -19.18 20.91 -14.71
C LEU A 192 -17.83 21.30 -15.30
N SER A 193 -17.14 22.20 -14.59
CA SER A 193 -15.74 22.49 -14.89
C SER A 193 -14.85 21.28 -14.58
N PHE A 194 -13.64 21.27 -15.13
CA PHE A 194 -12.65 20.23 -14.82
C PHE A 194 -12.34 20.18 -13.33
N GLU A 195 -12.24 21.35 -12.68
CA GLU A 195 -11.95 21.50 -11.26
C GLU A 195 -13.07 20.93 -10.38
N ASP A 196 -14.34 21.14 -10.76
CA ASP A 196 -15.50 20.58 -10.05
C ASP A 196 -15.54 19.04 -10.18
N VAL A 197 -15.28 18.51 -11.37
CA VAL A 197 -15.18 17.05 -11.57
C VAL A 197 -14.00 16.48 -10.78
N GLN A 198 -12.83 17.13 -10.83
CA GLN A 198 -11.65 16.73 -10.07
C GLN A 198 -11.95 16.71 -8.56
N GLN A 199 -12.64 17.71 -8.02
CA GLN A 199 -13.04 17.75 -6.61
C GLN A 199 -13.94 16.55 -6.26
N ARG A 200 -14.93 16.23 -7.09
CA ARG A 200 -15.83 15.09 -6.86
C ARG A 200 -15.10 13.76 -6.88
N VAL A 201 -14.18 13.56 -7.82
CA VAL A 201 -13.32 12.37 -7.86
C VAL A 201 -12.46 12.28 -6.60
N ARG A 202 -11.83 13.40 -6.20
CA ARG A 202 -11.02 13.48 -4.97
C ARG A 202 -11.84 13.13 -3.72
N PHE A 203 -13.07 13.61 -3.59
CA PHE A 203 -13.92 13.31 -2.44
C PHE A 203 -14.28 11.82 -2.37
N HIS A 204 -14.63 11.19 -3.49
CA HIS A 204 -14.88 9.74 -3.52
C HIS A 204 -13.63 8.94 -3.14
N TYR A 205 -12.47 9.32 -3.67
CA TYR A 205 -11.19 8.70 -3.31
C TYR A 205 -10.88 8.85 -1.82
N GLN A 206 -10.94 10.07 -1.27
CA GLN A 206 -10.69 10.33 0.15
C GLN A 206 -11.71 9.63 1.05
N TYR A 207 -12.96 9.51 0.61
CA TYR A 207 -13.99 8.77 1.33
C TYR A 207 -13.66 7.28 1.41
N VAL A 208 -13.24 6.65 0.31
CA VAL A 208 -12.79 5.26 0.29
C VAL A 208 -11.56 5.08 1.18
N VAL A 209 -10.60 6.02 1.15
CA VAL A 209 -9.43 6.01 2.05
C VAL A 209 -9.87 5.97 3.52
N LEU A 210 -10.80 6.84 3.92
CA LEU A 210 -11.22 7.04 5.31
C LEU A 210 -12.15 5.94 5.84
N ASN A 211 -13.07 5.45 5.00
CA ASN A 211 -14.21 4.66 5.43
C ASN A 211 -14.15 3.19 5.00
N ASP A 212 -13.22 2.82 4.12
CA ASP A 212 -13.09 1.45 3.63
C ASP A 212 -11.64 0.94 3.71
N PHE A 213 -10.66 1.69 3.20
CA PHE A 213 -9.26 1.27 3.28
C PHE A 213 -8.72 1.29 4.71
N LEU A 214 -8.80 2.42 5.42
CA LEU A 214 -8.30 2.52 6.81
C LEU A 214 -8.92 1.44 7.73
N PRO A 215 -10.25 1.21 7.75
CA PRO A 215 -10.86 0.15 8.56
C PRO A 215 -10.46 -1.27 8.19
N ARG A 216 -9.96 -1.53 6.98
CA ARG A 216 -9.43 -2.84 6.59
C ARG A 216 -8.04 -3.10 7.13
N ILE A 217 -7.19 -2.07 7.19
CA ILE A 217 -5.79 -2.24 7.60
C ILE A 217 -5.52 -1.82 9.05
N VAL A 218 -6.40 -1.05 9.70
CA VAL A 218 -6.26 -0.62 11.10
C VAL A 218 -7.40 -1.21 11.92
N HIS A 219 -7.06 -1.84 13.04
CA HIS A 219 -8.05 -2.45 13.93
C HIS A 219 -9.02 -1.39 14.51
N ALA A 220 -10.30 -1.76 14.64
CA ALA A 220 -11.36 -0.84 15.07
C ALA A 220 -11.07 -0.17 16.43
N SER A 221 -10.44 -0.90 17.37
CA SER A 221 -10.07 -0.37 18.68
C SER A 221 -9.17 0.87 18.61
N VAL A 222 -8.42 1.06 17.51
CA VAL A 222 -7.58 2.25 17.30
C VAL A 222 -8.37 3.35 16.61
N LEU A 223 -9.14 3.02 15.57
CA LEU A 223 -9.91 4.01 14.81
C LEU A 223 -11.02 4.64 15.64
N ASP A 224 -11.64 3.89 16.54
CA ASP A 224 -12.73 4.37 17.38
C ASP A 224 -12.26 5.43 18.39
N GLU A 225 -11.02 5.35 18.87
CA GLU A 225 -10.41 6.37 19.73
C GLU A 225 -10.17 7.71 19.01
N LEU A 226 -10.09 7.68 17.68
CA LEU A 226 -9.89 8.85 16.83
C LEU A 226 -11.21 9.51 16.41
N LYS A 227 -12.35 8.99 16.88
CA LYS A 227 -13.68 9.48 16.54
C LYS A 227 -14.39 10.14 17.73
N THR A 228 -15.22 11.13 17.41
CA THR A 228 -16.22 11.73 18.31
C THR A 228 -17.57 11.67 17.60
N ALA A 229 -18.60 11.11 18.25
CA ALA A 229 -19.93 10.92 17.67
C ALA A 229 -19.90 10.24 16.27
N GLY A 230 -19.05 9.22 16.11
CA GLY A 230 -18.93 8.43 14.88
C GLY A 230 -18.07 9.05 13.77
N ARG A 231 -17.51 10.25 13.97
CA ARG A 231 -16.71 10.96 12.95
C ARG A 231 -15.30 11.19 13.43
N TYR A 232 -14.33 11.15 12.52
CA TYR A 232 -12.94 11.49 12.87
C TYR A 232 -12.85 12.91 13.41
N ASP A 233 -12.11 13.07 14.50
CA ASP A 233 -12.01 14.31 15.25
C ASP A 233 -10.55 14.73 15.37
N ARG A 234 -10.23 15.91 14.82
CA ARG A 234 -8.88 16.47 14.82
C ARG A 234 -8.31 16.60 16.23
N SER A 235 -9.14 16.85 17.24
CA SER A 235 -8.70 16.99 18.63
C SER A 235 -8.20 15.68 19.26
N LYS A 236 -8.48 14.54 18.62
CA LYS A 236 -8.04 13.21 19.05
C LYS A 236 -6.66 12.82 18.53
N LEU A 237 -6.07 13.60 17.61
CA LEU A 237 -4.70 13.38 17.14
C LEU A 237 -3.71 13.72 18.28
N ALA A 238 -3.01 12.69 18.78
CA ALA A 238 -2.17 12.81 19.98
C ALA A 238 -0.67 12.86 19.66
N HIS A 239 -0.24 12.30 18.53
CA HIS A 239 1.17 12.08 18.21
C HIS A 239 1.60 12.76 16.91
N TYR A 240 0.67 13.00 15.98
CA TYR A 240 0.96 13.71 14.73
C TYR A 240 0.56 15.19 14.82
N HIS A 241 1.57 16.03 15.07
CA HIS A 241 1.40 17.49 15.19
C HIS A 241 2.24 18.23 14.17
N TRP A 242 1.61 19.06 13.36
CA TRP A 242 2.27 19.95 12.40
C TRP A 242 2.08 21.42 12.77
N LYS A 243 2.99 22.29 12.29
CA LYS A 243 2.94 23.73 12.58
C LYS A 243 2.20 24.52 11.52
N THR A 244 2.70 24.47 10.28
CA THR A 244 2.12 25.22 9.15
C THR A 244 1.46 24.28 8.16
N TYR A 245 2.20 23.26 7.71
CA TYR A 245 1.73 22.26 6.76
C TYR A 245 2.02 20.85 7.29
N PRO A 246 1.18 19.86 6.97
CA PRO A 246 1.49 18.45 7.17
C PRO A 246 2.87 18.08 6.60
N PHE A 247 3.50 17.09 7.22
CA PHE A 247 4.78 16.52 6.79
C PHE A 247 4.69 14.98 6.75
N MET A 248 5.64 14.33 6.08
CA MET A 248 5.72 12.87 6.02
C MET A 248 6.61 12.33 7.14
N PRO A 249 6.10 11.62 8.18
CA PRO A 249 6.98 11.09 9.21
C PRO A 249 7.86 9.93 8.71
N VAL A 250 9.06 9.82 9.26
CA VAL A 250 9.93 8.64 9.02
C VAL A 250 9.30 7.37 9.60
N GLU A 251 8.67 7.46 10.77
CA GLU A 251 8.01 6.32 11.41
C GLU A 251 6.88 5.75 10.55
N PHE A 252 6.20 6.63 9.81
CA PHE A 252 5.21 6.25 8.81
C PHE A 252 5.87 5.69 7.55
N SER A 253 6.75 6.46 6.90
CA SER A 253 7.22 6.17 5.52
C SER A 253 8.21 5.00 5.39
N VAL A 254 8.94 4.67 6.46
CA VAL A 254 9.93 3.57 6.45
C VAL A 254 9.63 2.46 7.45
N ALA A 255 8.54 2.55 8.23
CA ALA A 255 8.08 1.46 9.08
C ALA A 255 6.58 1.18 8.93
N ALA A 256 5.70 2.04 9.44
CA ALA A 256 4.29 1.69 9.58
C ALA A 256 3.58 1.44 8.24
N TYR A 257 3.82 2.28 7.23
CA TYR A 257 3.20 2.14 5.90
C TYR A 257 3.96 1.19 4.96
N ARG A 258 4.93 0.42 5.49
CA ARG A 258 5.58 -0.70 4.79
C ARG A 258 4.84 -2.03 4.98
N LEU A 259 3.65 -1.99 5.59
CA LEU A 259 2.74 -3.12 5.75
C LEU A 259 2.41 -3.80 4.40
N GLY A 260 2.29 -3.04 3.32
CA GLY A 260 1.91 -3.57 2.01
C GLY A 260 2.88 -4.62 1.47
N HIS A 261 4.12 -4.67 1.95
CA HIS A 261 5.08 -5.71 1.54
C HIS A 261 4.68 -7.12 2.00
N SER A 262 3.97 -7.28 3.12
CA SER A 262 3.48 -8.59 3.59
C SER A 262 2.17 -9.00 2.90
N MET A 263 1.40 -8.02 2.40
CA MET A 263 0.11 -8.27 1.76
C MET A 263 0.19 -8.80 0.32
N ILE A 264 1.40 -8.83 -0.26
CA ILE A 264 1.63 -9.23 -1.65
C ILE A 264 1.65 -10.76 -1.77
N ARG A 265 0.90 -11.29 -2.74
CA ARG A 265 0.95 -12.70 -3.15
C ARG A 265 2.13 -12.96 -4.11
N PRO A 266 2.63 -14.21 -4.23
CA PRO A 266 3.67 -14.57 -5.21
C PRO A 266 3.24 -14.34 -6.68
N GLY A 267 1.95 -14.38 -6.97
CA GLY A 267 1.41 -14.08 -8.28
C GLY A 267 -0.11 -13.92 -8.29
N TYR A 268 -0.63 -13.55 -9.45
CA TYR A 268 -2.04 -13.24 -9.65
C TYR A 268 -2.52 -13.77 -11.00
N ARG A 269 -3.74 -14.30 -10.99
CA ARG A 269 -4.48 -14.59 -12.21
C ARG A 269 -5.19 -13.33 -12.68
N LEU A 270 -4.93 -12.93 -13.91
CA LEU A 270 -5.54 -11.73 -14.49
C LEU A 270 -6.91 -12.00 -15.11
N ASN A 271 -7.08 -13.15 -15.76
CA ASN A 271 -8.32 -13.53 -16.46
C ASN A 271 -8.41 -15.05 -16.71
N ASP A 272 -9.38 -15.48 -17.53
CA ASP A 272 -9.73 -16.88 -17.75
C ASP A 272 -8.70 -17.68 -18.58
N ALA A 273 -7.73 -17.02 -19.24
CA ALA A 273 -6.77 -17.74 -20.07
C ALA A 273 -5.76 -18.52 -19.22
N ASP A 274 -5.46 -19.77 -19.60
CA ASP A 274 -4.61 -20.66 -18.79
C ASP A 274 -3.23 -20.06 -18.48
N ASN A 275 -2.65 -19.28 -19.40
CA ASN A 275 -1.34 -18.64 -19.27
C ASN A 275 -1.36 -17.28 -18.56
N MET A 276 -2.45 -16.91 -17.88
CA MET A 276 -2.61 -15.60 -17.21
C MET A 276 -2.51 -15.64 -15.68
N LEU A 277 -2.05 -16.76 -15.10
CA LEU A 277 -1.48 -16.79 -13.76
C LEU A 277 -0.01 -16.36 -13.85
N LEU A 278 0.29 -15.16 -13.37
CA LEU A 278 1.58 -14.51 -13.56
C LEU A 278 2.23 -14.15 -12.23
N GLN A 279 3.55 -14.34 -12.13
CA GLN A 279 4.33 -13.89 -10.98
C GLN A 279 4.28 -12.36 -10.85
N ILE A 280 4.19 -11.85 -9.62
CA ILE A 280 4.25 -10.39 -9.39
C ILE A 280 5.65 -9.85 -9.69
N PHE A 281 6.69 -10.57 -9.27
CA PHE A 281 8.09 -10.29 -9.53
C PHE A 281 8.74 -11.51 -10.20
N PRO A 282 9.68 -11.32 -11.14
CA PRO A 282 10.37 -12.44 -11.77
C PRO A 282 11.13 -13.25 -10.74
N ASP A 283 11.05 -14.59 -10.82
CA ASP A 283 11.91 -15.47 -10.04
C ASP A 283 13.39 -15.19 -10.36
N PRO A 284 14.23 -14.86 -9.37
CA PRO A 284 15.66 -14.58 -9.56
C PRO A 284 16.46 -15.77 -10.10
N ASN A 285 15.96 -16.99 -9.91
CA ASN A 285 16.57 -18.24 -10.36
C ASN A 285 16.00 -18.72 -11.70
N ASN A 286 14.80 -18.26 -12.06
CA ASN A 286 14.16 -18.51 -13.35
C ASN A 286 13.41 -17.24 -13.81
N PRO A 287 14.11 -16.26 -14.40
CA PRO A 287 13.53 -14.95 -14.70
C PRO A 287 12.43 -15.08 -15.75
N ASP A 288 11.20 -15.25 -15.29
CA ASP A 288 10.01 -15.22 -16.13
C ASP A 288 9.91 -13.82 -16.75
N LYS A 289 10.17 -13.74 -18.05
CA LYS A 289 10.01 -12.51 -18.83
C LYS A 289 8.54 -12.06 -18.88
N ASN A 290 7.61 -12.93 -18.49
CA ASN A 290 6.17 -12.72 -18.49
C ASN A 290 5.60 -12.28 -17.13
N ALA A 291 6.42 -11.95 -16.12
CA ALA A 291 5.95 -11.40 -14.83
C ALA A 291 5.07 -10.13 -14.99
N LEU A 292 4.42 -9.69 -13.91
CA LEU A 292 3.59 -8.47 -13.87
C LEU A 292 4.39 -7.17 -13.76
N THR A 293 5.69 -7.20 -14.02
CA THR A 293 6.54 -6.00 -14.04
C THR A 293 6.05 -4.99 -15.08
N GLY A 294 5.96 -3.73 -14.67
CA GLY A 294 5.44 -2.64 -15.49
C GLY A 294 6.52 -1.92 -16.30
N PHE A 295 6.31 -0.62 -16.55
CA PHE A 295 7.18 0.25 -17.33
C PHE A 295 7.39 -0.19 -18.79
N ARG A 296 6.39 -0.89 -19.31
CA ARG A 296 6.29 -1.42 -20.66
C ARG A 296 4.83 -1.45 -21.05
N ALA A 297 4.56 -1.56 -22.35
CA ALA A 297 3.20 -1.77 -22.84
C ALA A 297 2.58 -3.03 -22.20
N MET A 298 1.26 -3.00 -21.97
CA MET A 298 0.55 -4.18 -21.51
C MET A 298 0.75 -5.33 -22.52
N GLY A 299 1.11 -6.49 -22.00
CA GLY A 299 1.26 -7.71 -22.80
C GLY A 299 -0.08 -8.14 -23.41
N PRO A 300 -0.07 -8.85 -24.55
CA PRO A 300 -1.30 -9.35 -25.17
C PRO A 300 -2.13 -10.23 -24.21
N GLY A 301 -3.45 -10.08 -24.25
CA GLY A 301 -4.36 -10.90 -23.45
C GLY A 301 -4.40 -10.57 -21.95
N ARG A 302 -3.75 -9.48 -21.50
CA ARG A 302 -3.63 -9.13 -20.07
C ARG A 302 -4.72 -8.18 -19.55
N ALA A 303 -5.87 -8.06 -20.22
CA ALA A 303 -6.99 -7.35 -19.62
C ALA A 303 -7.35 -8.01 -18.28
N ILE A 304 -7.53 -7.18 -17.25
CA ILE A 304 -7.77 -7.64 -15.89
C ILE A 304 -9.27 -7.82 -15.69
N ASP A 305 -9.67 -9.03 -15.28
CA ASP A 305 -10.96 -9.26 -14.66
C ASP A 305 -10.93 -8.76 -13.21
N TRP A 306 -11.49 -7.57 -12.98
CA TRP A 306 -11.46 -6.94 -11.66
C TRP A 306 -12.26 -7.69 -10.59
N GLY A 307 -13.21 -8.55 -10.96
CA GLY A 307 -13.90 -9.39 -9.97
C GLY A 307 -12.99 -10.43 -9.31
N ARG A 308 -11.78 -10.67 -9.88
CA ARG A 308 -10.73 -11.47 -9.23
C ARG A 308 -9.94 -10.70 -8.18
N PHE A 309 -10.08 -9.37 -8.11
CA PHE A 309 -9.30 -8.50 -7.23
C PHE A 309 -10.16 -7.77 -6.20
N ILE A 310 -11.44 -7.56 -6.51
CA ILE A 310 -12.44 -6.98 -5.61
C ILE A 310 -13.82 -7.58 -5.85
N ASP A 311 -14.68 -7.56 -4.83
CA ASP A 311 -16.00 -8.22 -4.77
C ASP A 311 -17.09 -7.52 -5.61
N LEU A 312 -16.87 -7.43 -6.93
CA LEU A 312 -17.86 -6.91 -7.89
C LEU A 312 -19.04 -7.87 -8.11
N ASP A 313 -18.79 -9.16 -7.98
CA ASP A 313 -19.71 -10.26 -8.18
C ASP A 313 -19.43 -11.38 -7.16
N THR A 314 -20.40 -12.28 -6.99
CA THR A 314 -20.22 -13.42 -6.09
C THR A 314 -19.45 -14.54 -6.80
N ARG A 315 -18.30 -14.90 -6.23
CA ARG A 315 -17.41 -15.95 -6.76
C ARG A 315 -17.21 -17.06 -5.75
N ALA A 316 -16.74 -18.22 -6.19
CA ALA A 316 -16.34 -19.28 -5.29
C ALA A 316 -15.12 -18.87 -4.45
N TYR A 317 -15.05 -19.38 -3.22
CA TYR A 317 -13.85 -19.27 -2.38
C TYR A 317 -12.72 -20.13 -2.95
N GLY A 318 -13.03 -21.27 -3.55
CA GLY A 318 -12.04 -22.24 -4.03
C GLY A 318 -11.78 -23.35 -3.01
N VAL A 319 -10.90 -24.28 -3.37
CA VAL A 319 -10.50 -25.43 -2.56
C VAL A 319 -8.99 -25.46 -2.49
N GLU A 320 -8.44 -25.38 -1.28
CA GLU A 320 -7.00 -25.46 -1.03
C GLU A 320 -6.47 -26.83 -1.47
N ASP A 321 -5.25 -26.84 -2.03
CA ASP A 321 -4.55 -28.03 -2.53
C ASP A 321 -5.29 -28.85 -3.62
N ASP A 322 -6.29 -28.27 -4.29
CA ASP A 322 -6.97 -28.87 -5.44
C ASP A 322 -6.79 -28.04 -6.73
N ASP A 323 -5.64 -28.19 -7.37
CA ASP A 323 -5.33 -27.54 -8.65
C ASP A 323 -6.25 -27.97 -9.81
N THR A 324 -7.03 -29.03 -9.62
CA THR A 324 -7.99 -29.51 -10.64
C THR A 324 -9.34 -28.81 -10.55
N ASN A 325 -9.62 -28.11 -9.45
CA ASN A 325 -10.86 -27.41 -9.26
C ASN A 325 -10.96 -26.18 -10.19
N PRO A 326 -11.93 -26.14 -11.12
CA PRO A 326 -12.08 -25.02 -12.06
C PRO A 326 -12.42 -23.69 -11.37
N ASP A 327 -13.01 -23.74 -10.17
CA ASP A 327 -13.38 -22.53 -9.41
C ASP A 327 -12.14 -21.80 -8.89
N ASN A 328 -11.03 -22.50 -8.63
CA ASN A 328 -9.77 -21.89 -8.22
C ASN A 328 -9.27 -20.88 -9.27
N LYS A 329 -9.49 -21.12 -10.56
CA LYS A 329 -9.09 -20.18 -11.63
C LYS A 329 -9.99 -18.95 -11.74
N ARG A 330 -11.17 -18.94 -11.10
CA ARG A 330 -12.18 -17.88 -11.23
C ARG A 330 -12.44 -17.11 -9.93
N ARG A 331 -11.95 -17.62 -8.80
CA ARG A 331 -12.18 -17.06 -7.46
C ARG A 331 -11.73 -15.60 -7.31
N LEU A 332 -12.31 -14.94 -6.31
CA LEU A 332 -11.81 -13.68 -5.78
C LEU A 332 -10.49 -13.94 -5.05
N GLN A 333 -9.41 -13.26 -5.45
CA GLN A 333 -8.08 -13.39 -4.83
C GLN A 333 -7.96 -12.44 -3.64
N PHE A 334 -7.51 -12.95 -2.51
CA PHE A 334 -7.30 -12.17 -1.29
C PHE A 334 -5.83 -11.80 -1.09
N ALA A 335 -5.58 -10.65 -0.46
CA ALA A 335 -4.26 -10.23 -0.03
C ALA A 335 -3.73 -11.19 1.04
N TYR A 336 -2.41 -11.37 1.10
CA TYR A 336 -1.78 -12.07 2.22
C TYR A 336 -1.91 -11.25 3.51
N ARG A 337 -1.76 -11.92 4.66
CA ARG A 337 -1.94 -11.33 6.00
C ARG A 337 -0.93 -10.19 6.26
N ILE A 338 -1.31 -9.26 7.13
CA ILE A 338 -0.37 -8.27 7.68
C ILE A 338 0.43 -8.97 8.78
N ASP A 339 1.63 -9.46 8.45
CA ASP A 339 2.49 -10.19 9.36
C ASP A 339 3.98 -9.98 9.07
N THR A 340 4.83 -10.71 9.81
CA THR A 340 6.29 -10.61 9.72
C THR A 340 6.90 -11.50 8.64
N SER A 341 6.08 -12.14 7.80
CA SER A 341 6.52 -12.94 6.65
C SER A 341 6.35 -12.16 5.35
N LEU A 342 7.37 -12.25 4.50
CA LEU A 342 7.37 -11.71 3.15
C LEU A 342 7.56 -12.86 2.17
N VAL A 343 6.92 -12.74 1.01
CA VAL A 343 7.08 -13.72 -0.08
C VAL A 343 8.52 -13.76 -0.60
N ASP A 344 9.03 -14.96 -0.91
CA ASP A 344 10.42 -15.20 -1.32
C ASP A 344 10.90 -14.39 -2.55
N PRO A 345 10.06 -14.02 -3.54
CA PRO A 345 10.51 -13.11 -4.61
C PRO A 345 11.09 -11.77 -4.10
N LEU A 346 10.81 -11.38 -2.84
CA LEU A 346 11.37 -10.21 -2.19
C LEU A 346 12.74 -10.45 -1.50
N ARG A 347 13.19 -11.71 -1.42
CA ARG A 347 14.48 -12.12 -0.85
C ARG A 347 15.67 -11.67 -1.69
N LYS A 348 15.55 -11.74 -3.00
CA LYS A 348 16.60 -11.41 -3.96
C LYS A 348 15.99 -10.68 -5.13
N LEU A 349 15.75 -9.39 -4.95
CA LEU A 349 15.24 -8.55 -6.02
C LEU A 349 16.20 -8.58 -7.22
N PRO A 350 15.69 -8.66 -8.47
CA PRO A 350 16.53 -8.59 -9.66
C PRO A 350 17.38 -7.30 -9.66
N PRO A 351 18.60 -7.28 -10.25
CA PRO A 351 19.46 -6.09 -10.26
C PRO A 351 18.79 -4.85 -10.86
N GLU A 352 17.83 -5.04 -11.78
CA GLU A 352 17.04 -3.96 -12.38
C GLU A 352 15.99 -3.38 -11.42
N VAL A 353 15.77 -4.04 -10.28
CA VAL A 353 14.92 -3.62 -9.17
C VAL A 353 15.80 -3.07 -8.03
N ALA A 354 16.80 -3.83 -7.58
CA ALA A 354 17.73 -3.41 -6.53
C ALA A 354 19.05 -4.19 -6.61
N SER A 355 20.19 -3.49 -6.45
CA SER A 355 21.52 -4.12 -6.56
C SER A 355 22.24 -4.29 -5.22
N ASN A 356 21.97 -3.48 -4.20
CA ASN A 356 22.63 -3.61 -2.89
C ASN A 356 21.81 -2.95 -1.74
N PRO A 357 21.40 -3.69 -0.69
CA PRO A 357 21.21 -5.14 -0.66
C PRO A 357 20.04 -5.57 -1.57
N ALA A 358 20.04 -6.83 -2.01
CA ALA A 358 18.98 -7.39 -2.87
C ALA A 358 17.71 -7.80 -2.10
N SER A 359 17.81 -8.04 -0.78
CA SER A 359 16.67 -8.39 0.08
C SER A 359 15.86 -7.16 0.46
N LEU A 360 14.56 -7.14 0.13
CA LEU A 360 13.66 -6.05 0.49
C LEU A 360 13.56 -5.87 2.01
N ALA A 361 13.48 -6.98 2.75
CA ALA A 361 13.42 -6.98 4.21
C ALA A 361 14.65 -6.28 4.80
N LEU A 362 15.85 -6.67 4.37
CA LEU A 362 17.10 -6.06 4.83
C LEU A 362 17.17 -4.58 4.46
N ARG A 363 16.79 -4.21 3.22
CA ARG A 363 16.74 -2.81 2.79
C ARG A 363 15.86 -1.96 3.70
N ASN A 364 14.68 -2.46 4.06
CA ASN A 364 13.75 -1.71 4.89
C ASN A 364 14.23 -1.59 6.34
N LEU A 365 14.72 -2.70 6.92
CA LEU A 365 15.31 -2.72 8.26
C LEU A 365 16.53 -1.79 8.37
N GLU A 366 17.49 -1.89 7.45
CA GLU A 366 18.65 -1.00 7.41
C GLU A 366 18.25 0.45 7.21
N ARG A 367 17.28 0.74 6.33
CA ARG A 367 16.80 2.11 6.11
C ARG A 367 16.21 2.69 7.39
N GLY A 368 15.37 1.93 8.10
CA GLY A 368 14.81 2.33 9.39
C GLY A 368 15.90 2.63 10.41
N TRP A 369 16.89 1.75 10.54
CA TRP A 369 18.03 1.94 11.44
C TRP A 369 18.89 3.16 11.04
N ARG A 370 19.27 3.31 9.77
CA ARG A 370 20.09 4.43 9.27
C ARG A 370 19.36 5.77 9.40
N LEU A 371 18.04 5.78 9.27
CA LEU A 371 17.22 6.95 9.56
C LEU A 371 16.97 7.13 11.06
N GLY A 372 17.56 6.30 11.93
CA GLY A 372 17.51 6.44 13.37
C GLY A 372 16.09 6.30 13.92
N LEU A 373 15.35 5.30 13.45
CA LEU A 373 14.08 4.94 14.07
C LEU A 373 14.32 4.38 15.49
N PRO A 374 13.44 4.70 16.46
CA PRO A 374 13.40 4.01 17.74
C PRO A 374 12.90 2.56 17.58
N SER A 375 13.01 1.76 18.63
CA SER A 375 12.42 0.42 18.68
C SER A 375 10.91 0.48 18.84
N GLY A 376 10.21 -0.58 18.45
CA GLY A 376 8.76 -0.68 18.62
C GLY A 376 8.33 -0.57 20.07
N GLN A 377 9.03 -1.25 20.99
CA GLN A 377 8.76 -1.15 22.42
C GLN A 377 9.00 0.27 22.97
N ALA A 378 9.96 1.02 22.44
CA ALA A 378 10.18 2.42 22.82
C ALA A 378 9.03 3.34 22.35
N VAL A 379 8.55 3.13 21.12
CA VAL A 379 7.38 3.88 20.59
C VAL A 379 6.12 3.56 21.38
N ALA A 380 5.86 2.28 21.67
CA ALA A 380 4.72 1.85 22.50
C ALA A 380 4.73 2.56 23.86
N ARG A 381 5.87 2.56 24.56
CA ARG A 381 6.00 3.28 25.84
C ARG A 381 5.79 4.79 25.70
N ALA A 382 6.25 5.40 24.61
CA ALA A 382 6.03 6.83 24.35
C ALA A 382 4.58 7.19 24.06
N MET A 383 3.79 6.22 23.56
CA MET A 383 2.34 6.32 23.42
C MET A 383 1.59 5.97 24.73
N ASN A 384 2.29 5.71 25.84
CA ASN A 384 1.74 5.20 27.09
C ASN A 384 1.03 3.84 26.96
N LEU A 385 1.48 3.01 26.03
CA LEU A 385 0.98 1.66 25.81
C LEU A 385 1.87 0.64 26.53
N THR A 386 1.29 -0.52 26.88
CA THR A 386 2.08 -1.67 27.30
C THR A 386 2.71 -2.28 26.04
N PRO A 387 4.06 -2.31 25.92
CA PRO A 387 4.70 -2.92 24.77
C PRO A 387 4.47 -4.43 24.76
N LEU A 388 4.45 -5.03 23.56
CA LEU A 388 4.53 -6.48 23.42
C LEU A 388 5.78 -7.00 24.11
N THR A 389 5.64 -8.14 24.80
CA THR A 389 6.80 -8.88 25.32
C THR A 389 7.58 -9.50 24.16
N ASP A 390 8.84 -9.85 24.38
CA ASP A 390 9.65 -10.45 23.32
C ASP A 390 9.10 -11.80 22.83
N ASP A 391 8.38 -12.53 23.69
CA ASP A 391 7.69 -13.77 23.33
C ASP A 391 6.43 -13.53 22.50
N GLN A 392 5.81 -12.35 22.61
CA GLN A 392 4.66 -11.96 21.78
C GLN A 392 5.09 -11.45 20.40
N ILE A 393 6.35 -11.03 20.24
CA ILE A 393 6.90 -10.56 18.96
C ILE A 393 7.43 -11.76 18.17
N ILE A 394 6.53 -12.41 17.45
CA ILE A 394 6.84 -13.59 16.63
C ILE A 394 7.21 -13.18 15.19
N ILE A 395 8.33 -13.71 14.71
CA ILE A 395 8.79 -13.59 13.32
C ILE A 395 8.42 -14.87 12.56
N GLY A 396 7.60 -14.73 11.51
CA GLY A 396 7.07 -15.81 10.68
C GLY A 396 5.60 -15.58 10.30
N LYS A 397 5.05 -16.46 9.46
CA LYS A 397 3.66 -16.36 8.98
C LYS A 397 2.66 -16.37 10.13
N ALA A 398 1.64 -15.53 10.04
CA ALA A 398 0.55 -15.42 11.02
C ALA A 398 -0.66 -16.27 10.62
N VAL A 399 -0.43 -17.48 10.10
CA VAL A 399 -1.48 -18.48 9.83
C VAL A 399 -2.11 -18.98 11.14
N ASP A 400 -3.36 -19.44 11.06
CA ASP A 400 -4.12 -19.87 12.25
C ASP A 400 -3.55 -21.17 12.86
N GLU A 401 -3.10 -22.10 12.02
CA GLU A 401 -2.53 -23.40 12.41
C GLU A 401 -1.15 -23.59 11.77
N PRO A 402 -0.07 -23.01 12.34
CA PRO A 402 1.26 -23.10 11.74
C PRO A 402 1.79 -24.53 11.75
N GLY A 403 2.18 -25.02 10.57
CA GLY A 403 2.75 -26.36 10.38
C GLY A 403 4.28 -26.38 10.48
N PRO A 404 4.91 -27.56 10.30
CA PRO A 404 6.37 -27.70 10.26
C PRO A 404 7.07 -26.83 9.20
N ASP A 405 6.34 -26.41 8.17
CA ASP A 405 6.83 -25.58 7.07
C ASP A 405 6.65 -24.06 7.30
N ASP A 406 6.04 -23.67 8.42
CA ASP A 406 5.82 -22.28 8.84
C ASP A 406 6.69 -21.93 10.05
N PRO A 407 8.02 -21.78 9.89
CA PRO A 407 8.91 -21.53 11.01
C PRO A 407 8.57 -20.22 11.71
N GLN A 408 8.39 -20.29 13.03
CA GLN A 408 8.13 -19.15 13.89
C GLN A 408 9.25 -19.01 14.92
N ALA A 409 9.74 -17.79 15.10
CA ALA A 409 10.79 -17.48 16.07
C ALA A 409 10.44 -16.23 16.87
N PRO A 410 10.49 -16.28 18.22
CA PRO A 410 10.46 -15.07 19.04
C PRO A 410 11.61 -14.14 18.69
N ILE A 411 11.37 -12.83 18.73
CA ILE A 411 12.39 -11.83 18.34
C ILE A 411 13.68 -11.95 19.17
N ALA A 412 13.56 -12.30 20.45
CA ALA A 412 14.69 -12.46 21.36
C ALA A 412 15.55 -13.70 21.08
N SER A 413 15.11 -14.66 20.25
CA SER A 413 15.96 -15.80 19.86
C SER A 413 16.82 -15.51 18.63
N ILE A 414 16.61 -14.38 17.95
CA ILE A 414 17.30 -14.03 16.71
C ILE A 414 18.57 -13.24 17.03
N ALA A 415 19.64 -13.50 16.26
CA ALA A 415 20.91 -12.76 16.34
C ALA A 415 21.49 -12.69 17.76
N ASN A 416 21.49 -13.81 18.49
CA ASN A 416 21.98 -13.91 19.87
C ASN A 416 21.27 -12.96 20.86
N GLY A 417 19.99 -12.66 20.62
CA GLY A 417 19.15 -11.90 21.56
C GLY A 417 19.35 -10.40 21.57
N VAL A 418 20.06 -9.84 20.59
CA VAL A 418 20.31 -8.38 20.46
C VAL A 418 19.02 -7.55 20.34
N PHE A 419 17.90 -8.18 19.96
CA PHE A 419 16.61 -7.52 19.79
C PHE A 419 15.70 -7.59 21.03
N ALA A 420 16.12 -8.26 22.11
CA ALA A 420 15.34 -8.35 23.35
C ALA A 420 15.04 -6.96 23.92
N GLY A 421 13.77 -6.64 24.15
CA GLY A 421 13.29 -5.33 24.57
C GLY A 421 13.54 -4.18 23.58
N ASN A 422 14.03 -4.49 22.37
CA ASN A 422 14.58 -3.55 21.39
C ASN A 422 14.32 -4.02 19.95
N CYS A 423 13.08 -4.40 19.64
CA CYS A 423 12.71 -4.85 18.29
C CYS A 423 12.68 -3.66 17.31
N PRO A 424 13.22 -3.79 16.08
CA PRO A 424 13.04 -2.79 15.03
C PRO A 424 11.56 -2.43 14.83
N LEU A 425 11.23 -1.14 14.71
CA LEU A 425 9.85 -0.63 14.68
C LEU A 425 8.97 -1.32 13.63
N TRP A 426 9.49 -1.54 12.42
CA TRP A 426 8.73 -2.20 11.36
C TRP A 426 8.35 -3.65 11.71
N ALA A 427 9.30 -4.45 12.20
CA ALA A 427 9.05 -5.82 12.62
C ALA A 427 8.08 -5.88 13.81
N TYR A 428 8.19 -4.93 14.75
CA TYR A 428 7.26 -4.81 15.87
C TYR A 428 5.84 -4.53 15.41
N ILE A 429 5.65 -3.59 14.47
CA ILE A 429 4.32 -3.23 13.95
C ILE A 429 3.65 -4.42 13.25
N LEU A 430 4.42 -5.17 12.46
CA LEU A 430 3.92 -6.37 11.79
C LEU A 430 3.58 -7.49 12.79
N ALA A 431 4.42 -7.69 13.82
CA ALA A 431 4.14 -8.66 14.88
C ALA A 431 2.95 -8.23 15.76
N GLU A 432 2.76 -6.92 15.94
CA GLU A 432 1.59 -6.35 16.61
C GLU A 432 0.33 -6.67 15.84
N ALA A 433 0.32 -6.52 14.51
CA ALA A 433 -0.88 -6.80 13.71
C ALA A 433 -1.42 -8.22 13.92
N ARG A 434 -0.53 -9.21 14.10
CA ARG A 434 -0.90 -10.59 14.44
C ARG A 434 -1.72 -10.71 15.73
N GLN A 435 -1.57 -9.80 16.68
CA GLN A 435 -2.31 -9.82 17.95
C GLN A 435 -3.68 -9.14 17.84
N PHE A 436 -3.93 -8.39 16.76
CA PHE A 436 -5.16 -7.64 16.53
C PHE A 436 -5.84 -8.15 15.25
N GLN A 437 -6.67 -9.17 15.42
CA GLN A 437 -7.33 -9.87 14.32
C GLN A 437 -8.83 -9.66 14.38
N THR A 438 -9.45 -9.50 13.22
CA THR A 438 -10.92 -9.50 13.07
C THR A 438 -11.32 -10.68 12.20
N ALA A 439 -12.33 -11.45 12.61
CA ALA A 439 -12.94 -12.46 11.76
C ALA A 439 -13.76 -11.77 10.66
N VAL A 440 -13.26 -11.79 9.43
CA VAL A 440 -13.88 -11.12 8.28
C VAL A 440 -14.74 -12.10 7.50
N ALA A 441 -16.03 -11.78 7.36
CA ALA A 441 -16.92 -12.52 6.49
C ALA A 441 -16.48 -12.36 5.04
N ILE A 442 -16.37 -13.47 4.32
CA ILE A 442 -15.88 -13.49 2.95
C ILE A 442 -17.05 -13.45 1.97
N PRO A 443 -17.09 -12.51 1.02
CA PRO A 443 -18.15 -12.41 0.03
C PRO A 443 -17.97 -13.44 -1.10
N ALA A 444 -17.82 -14.73 -0.75
CA ALA A 444 -17.59 -15.82 -1.68
C ALA A 444 -18.39 -17.08 -1.30
N THR A 445 -18.89 -17.82 -2.29
CA THR A 445 -19.59 -19.10 -2.05
C THR A 445 -18.61 -20.17 -1.59
N GLY A 446 -19.00 -20.94 -0.57
CA GLY A 446 -18.15 -21.99 0.00
C GLY A 446 -17.03 -21.47 0.91
N ALA A 447 -17.03 -20.17 1.24
CA ALA A 447 -16.09 -19.62 2.22
C ALA A 447 -16.37 -20.15 3.64
N PRO A 448 -15.36 -20.16 4.54
CA PRO A 448 -15.54 -20.56 5.93
C PRO A 448 -16.65 -19.76 6.62
N ALA A 449 -17.60 -20.45 7.24
CA ALA A 449 -18.75 -19.81 7.90
C ALA A 449 -18.36 -18.86 9.05
N GLY A 450 -17.22 -19.14 9.70
CA GLY A 450 -16.64 -18.27 10.74
C GLY A 450 -15.88 -17.05 10.20
N GLY A 451 -15.78 -16.89 8.88
CA GLY A 451 -14.92 -15.89 8.25
C GLY A 451 -13.43 -16.27 8.29
N ILE A 452 -12.58 -15.34 7.88
CA ILE A 452 -11.12 -15.46 7.95
C ILE A 452 -10.59 -14.50 8.99
N ASN A 453 -9.82 -15.02 9.95
CA ASN A 453 -9.09 -14.20 10.91
C ASN A 453 -8.08 -13.32 10.15
N THR A 454 -8.33 -12.02 10.18
CA THR A 454 -7.60 -11.04 9.39
C THR A 454 -6.81 -10.14 10.34
N PRO A 455 -5.46 -10.27 10.38
CA PRO A 455 -4.59 -9.35 11.11
C PRO A 455 -4.72 -7.91 10.60
N GLN A 456 -4.78 -6.97 11.53
CA GLN A 456 -4.89 -5.54 11.25
C GLN A 456 -3.90 -4.79 12.14
N LEU A 457 -3.41 -3.63 11.69
CA LEU A 457 -2.50 -2.81 12.48
C LEU A 457 -3.11 -2.44 13.83
N GLY A 458 -2.34 -2.71 14.90
CA GLY A 458 -2.73 -2.49 16.27
C GLY A 458 -2.38 -1.09 16.82
N PRO A 459 -2.36 -0.92 18.15
CA PRO A 459 -2.20 0.37 18.82
C PRO A 459 -0.97 1.19 18.45
N VAL A 460 0.18 0.58 18.10
CA VAL A 460 1.35 1.35 17.65
C VAL A 460 1.27 1.61 16.15
N GLY A 461 1.20 0.56 15.34
CA GLY A 461 1.24 0.68 13.88
C GLY A 461 0.04 1.43 13.33
N GLY A 462 -1.15 1.05 13.81
CA GLY A 462 -2.43 1.61 13.40
C GLY A 462 -2.55 3.07 13.79
N ARG A 463 -2.05 3.45 14.97
CA ARG A 463 -2.06 4.85 15.42
C ARG A 463 -1.13 5.73 14.58
N ILE A 464 0.05 5.24 14.22
CA ILE A 464 0.95 5.96 13.29
C ILE A 464 0.27 6.17 11.94
N VAL A 465 -0.29 5.10 11.34
CA VAL A 465 -0.93 5.20 10.01
C VAL A 465 -2.15 6.12 10.06
N ALA A 466 -3.08 5.88 10.99
CA ALA A 466 -4.34 6.62 11.07
C ALA A 466 -4.12 8.11 11.38
N GLU A 467 -3.25 8.44 12.35
CA GLU A 467 -3.02 9.86 12.67
C GLU A 467 -2.31 10.62 11.54
N VAL A 468 -1.44 9.96 10.78
CA VAL A 468 -0.79 10.60 9.62
C VAL A 468 -1.80 10.84 8.50
N PHE A 469 -2.66 9.86 8.19
CA PHE A 469 -3.71 9.99 7.19
C PHE A 469 -4.68 11.13 7.56
N LEU A 470 -5.22 11.07 8.78
CA LEU A 470 -6.13 12.09 9.29
C LEU A 470 -5.45 13.45 9.39
N GLY A 471 -4.19 13.51 9.81
CA GLY A 471 -3.43 14.74 9.91
C GLY A 471 -3.20 15.41 8.56
N MET A 472 -2.88 14.65 7.51
CA MET A 472 -2.78 15.17 6.15
C MET A 472 -4.13 15.70 5.65
N LEU A 473 -5.23 14.96 5.87
CA LEU A 473 -6.57 15.40 5.47
C LEU A 473 -7.04 16.63 6.24
N PHE A 474 -6.91 16.67 7.57
CA PHE A 474 -7.26 17.85 8.39
C PHE A 474 -6.35 19.06 8.16
N GLY A 475 -5.13 18.83 7.67
CA GLY A 475 -4.18 19.88 7.35
C GLY A 475 -4.29 20.41 5.92
N ASP A 476 -5.08 19.76 5.07
CA ASP A 476 -5.35 20.15 3.69
C ASP A 476 -6.72 20.82 3.58
N ASN A 477 -6.74 22.10 3.20
CA ASN A 477 -7.95 22.89 3.03
C ASN A 477 -8.82 22.44 1.84
N SER A 478 -8.28 21.59 0.95
CA SER A 478 -8.99 21.04 -0.21
C SER A 478 -9.57 19.64 0.02
N SER A 479 -9.32 19.07 1.20
CA SER A 479 -9.82 17.75 1.58
C SER A 479 -11.30 17.76 1.93
N VAL A 480 -11.94 16.60 1.84
CA VAL A 480 -13.33 16.37 2.27
C VAL A 480 -13.51 16.73 3.75
N LEU A 481 -12.53 16.46 4.62
CA LEU A 481 -12.62 16.78 6.05
C LEU A 481 -12.55 18.28 6.35
N SER A 482 -12.09 19.09 5.40
CA SER A 482 -11.98 20.56 5.54
C SER A 482 -13.08 21.30 4.79
N GLN A 483 -13.40 20.87 3.56
CA GLN A 483 -14.36 21.54 2.69
C GLN A 483 -15.81 21.15 2.99
N ASP A 484 -16.07 19.87 3.22
CA ASP A 484 -17.40 19.36 3.55
C ASP A 484 -17.30 18.15 4.48
N PRO A 485 -17.12 18.37 5.80
CA PRO A 485 -16.96 17.30 6.79
C PRO A 485 -18.21 16.41 6.96
N GLN A 486 -19.33 16.80 6.30
CA GLN A 486 -20.59 16.07 6.30
C GLN A 486 -20.81 15.31 4.99
N TRP A 487 -19.91 15.48 4.02
CA TRP A 487 -20.02 14.86 2.72
C TRP A 487 -20.09 13.34 2.81
N THR A 488 -20.98 12.76 2.03
CA THR A 488 -21.10 11.32 1.81
C THR A 488 -21.50 11.09 0.35
N PRO A 489 -21.08 9.99 -0.28
CA PRO A 489 -21.53 9.64 -1.62
C PRO A 489 -23.05 9.58 -1.69
N VAL A 490 -23.65 9.97 -2.82
CA VAL A 490 -25.11 9.96 -3.00
C VAL A 490 -25.70 8.54 -2.91
N THR A 491 -24.87 7.53 -3.17
CA THR A 491 -25.19 6.10 -3.02
C THR A 491 -25.19 5.63 -1.56
N GLY A 492 -24.80 6.50 -0.62
CA GLY A 492 -24.89 6.31 0.81
C GLY A 492 -23.57 5.92 1.49
N PRO A 493 -23.61 5.69 2.82
CA PRO A 493 -22.40 5.54 3.62
C PRO A 493 -21.63 4.23 3.36
N GLY A 494 -22.25 3.26 2.69
CA GLY A 494 -21.66 1.97 2.34
C GLY A 494 -20.73 1.98 1.13
N PHE A 495 -20.52 3.14 0.50
CA PHE A 495 -19.63 3.28 -0.65
C PHE A 495 -18.19 2.86 -0.31
N ALA A 496 -17.66 1.93 -1.12
CA ALA A 496 -16.36 1.29 -0.93
C ALA A 496 -15.55 1.31 -2.23
N LEU A 497 -14.32 0.81 -2.18
CA LEU A 497 -13.43 0.72 -3.34
C LEU A 497 -14.06 -0.07 -4.49
N LYS A 498 -14.90 -1.07 -4.19
CA LYS A 498 -15.62 -1.85 -5.20
C LYS A 498 -16.59 -1.00 -6.02
N ASP A 499 -17.25 -0.02 -5.40
CA ASP A 499 -18.20 0.86 -6.05
C ASP A 499 -17.47 1.87 -6.96
N LEU A 500 -16.30 2.34 -6.51
CA LEU A 500 -15.39 3.13 -7.33
C LEU A 500 -14.97 2.34 -8.59
N VAL A 501 -14.57 1.08 -8.42
CA VAL A 501 -14.17 0.20 -9.53
C VAL A 501 -15.35 -0.08 -10.45
N ALA A 502 -16.52 -0.44 -9.91
CA ALA A 502 -17.74 -0.65 -10.68
C ALA A 502 -18.09 0.58 -11.53
N TYR A 503 -18.06 1.77 -10.93
CA TYR A 503 -18.32 3.02 -11.63
C TYR A 503 -17.32 3.25 -12.77
N ALA A 504 -16.02 3.10 -12.52
CA ALA A 504 -14.98 3.19 -13.55
C ALA A 504 -15.14 2.18 -14.69
N LEU A 505 -15.73 1.02 -14.40
CA LEU A 505 -16.03 -0.02 -15.37
C LEU A 505 -17.27 0.25 -16.22
N GLY A 506 -18.03 1.32 -15.93
CA GLY A 506 -19.31 1.60 -16.58
C GLY A 506 -20.46 0.79 -15.97
N GLN A 507 -20.27 0.22 -14.78
CA GLN A 507 -21.28 -0.51 -14.02
C GLN A 507 -21.88 0.39 -12.92
N GLY A 508 -23.06 0.06 -12.41
CA GLY A 508 -23.73 0.82 -11.34
C GLY A 508 -24.27 2.19 -11.79
N ASP A 509 -24.94 2.86 -10.85
CA ASP A 509 -25.62 4.14 -11.08
C ASP A 509 -24.63 5.33 -11.17
N PRO A 510 -25.03 6.44 -11.82
CA PRO A 510 -24.33 7.72 -11.71
C PRO A 510 -24.10 8.13 -10.26
N LEU A 511 -22.91 8.66 -9.95
CA LEU A 511 -22.55 9.11 -8.60
C LEU A 511 -22.96 10.56 -8.29
N HIS A 512 -23.59 11.24 -9.25
CA HIS A 512 -24.10 12.60 -9.11
C HIS A 512 -25.25 12.91 -10.06
#